data_AF-A0A655RQC7-F1
#
_entry.id   AF-A0A655RQC7-F1
#
_cell.length_a   1.000
_cell.length_b   1.000
_cell.length_c   1.000
_cell.angle_alpha   90.00
_cell.angle_beta   90.00
_cell.angle_gamma   90.00
#
_symmetry.space_group_name_H-M   'P 1'
#
loop_
_entity.id
_entity.type
_entity.pdbx_description
1 polymer ?
#
loop_
_entity_poly.entity_id
_entity_poly.type
_entity_poly.pdbx_seq_one_letter_code
_entity_poly.pdbx_strand_id
1 'polypeptide(L)' 'MAIDSQFNQFPENSSLQILTSGLIGEQYLSLVPGFVFEDEAMLKEGDRIEDTKSALVLEDLIGQVLYSVGGGSDKEKKE' A
#
# COMPACT_ATOMS: atom_id res chain seq x y z
N MET A 1 -14.05 0.48 9.66
CA MET A 1 -14.37 0.56 8.21
C MET A 1 -15.77 0.00 8.03
N ALA A 2 -16.55 0.54 7.09
CA ALA A 2 -17.84 -0.03 6.71
C ALA A 2 -17.85 -0.17 5.18
N ILE A 3 -18.25 -1.33 4.68
CA ILE A 3 -18.37 -1.62 3.25
C ILE A 3 -19.83 -1.93 2.99
N ASP A 4 -20.37 -1.39 1.90
CA ASP A 4 -21.75 -1.68 1.50
C ASP A 4 -21.91 -3.19 1.21
N SER A 5 -22.96 -3.79 1.75
CA SER A 5 -23.29 -5.21 1.58
C SER A 5 -23.37 -5.69 0.13
N GLN A 6 -23.62 -4.78 -0.82
CA GLN A 6 -23.61 -5.13 -2.25
C GLN A 6 -22.21 -5.50 -2.77
N PHE A 7 -21.14 -5.15 -2.04
CA PHE A 7 -19.75 -5.46 -2.36
C PHE A 7 -19.16 -6.43 -1.33
N ASN A 8 -19.53 -7.71 -1.43
CA ASN A 8 -19.15 -8.77 -0.48
C ASN A 8 -18.14 -9.80 -1.04
N GLN A 9 -17.57 -9.54 -2.22
CA GLN A 9 -16.67 -10.47 -2.93
C GLN A 9 -15.19 -10.07 -2.74
N PHE A 10 -14.79 -9.85 -1.49
CA PHE A 10 -13.40 -9.57 -1.14
C PHE A 10 -12.77 -10.82 -0.50
N PRO A 11 -11.78 -11.45 -1.13
CA PRO A 11 -11.01 -12.54 -0.52
C PRO A 11 -10.31 -12.11 0.77
N GLU A 12 -10.06 -13.04 1.69
CA GLU A 12 -9.29 -12.78 2.93
C GLU A 12 -7.86 -12.30 2.63
N ASN A 13 -7.28 -12.74 1.52
CA ASN A 13 -5.97 -12.28 1.03
C ASN A 13 -5.98 -10.87 0.35
N SER A 14 -7.05 -10.09 0.51
CA SER A 14 -7.11 -8.69 0.05
C SER A 14 -6.15 -7.80 0.83
N SER A 15 -5.71 -6.70 0.20
CA SER A 15 -4.79 -5.73 0.83
C SER A 15 -5.41 -4.35 1.00
N LEU A 16 -5.07 -3.66 2.08
CA LEU A 16 -5.54 -2.31 2.38
C LEU A 16 -4.38 -1.31 2.37
N GLN A 17 -4.53 -0.17 1.71
CA GLN A 17 -3.47 0.83 1.56
C GLN A 17 -4.00 2.23 1.86
N ILE A 18 -3.23 3.05 2.57
CA ILE A 18 -3.56 4.49 2.74
C ILE A 18 -2.92 5.27 1.59
N LEU A 19 -3.75 5.93 0.78
CA LEU A 19 -3.32 6.70 -0.39
C LEU A 19 -3.76 8.16 -0.28
N THR A 20 -3.13 9.01 -1.07
CA THR A 20 -3.48 10.43 -1.21
C THR A 20 -4.04 10.68 -2.61
N SER A 21 -5.12 11.45 -2.71
CA SER A 21 -5.68 11.86 -3.99
C SER A 21 -4.74 12.85 -4.69
N GLY A 22 -4.10 12.41 -5.77
CA GLY A 22 -3.08 13.21 -6.45
C GLY A 22 -1.86 13.45 -5.56
N LEU A 23 -1.27 14.64 -5.64
CA LEU A 23 -0.04 14.97 -4.89
C LEU A 23 -0.32 15.50 -3.47
N ILE A 24 -1.42 16.22 -3.28
CA ILE A 24 -1.70 17.01 -2.06
C ILE A 24 -3.19 16.96 -1.64
N GLY A 25 -3.97 16.05 -2.21
CA GLY A 25 -5.40 15.94 -1.89
C GLY A 25 -5.66 15.26 -0.54
N GLU A 26 -6.91 14.86 -0.35
CA GLU A 26 -7.32 14.09 0.83
C GLU A 26 -6.76 12.67 0.82
N GLN A 27 -6.69 12.07 2.02
CA GLN A 27 -6.29 10.68 2.20
C GLN A 27 -7.50 9.75 2.14
N TYR A 28 -7.32 8.59 1.51
CA TYR A 28 -8.35 7.56 1.42
C TYR A 28 -7.76 6.16 1.58
N LEU A 29 -8.63 5.20 1.88
CA LEU A 29 -8.28 3.79 1.93
C LEU A 29 -8.53 3.15 0.56
N SER A 30 -7.52 2.48 0.03
CA SER A 30 -7.63 1.63 -1.16
C SER A 30 -7.67 0.18 -0.72
N LEU A 31 -8.78 -0.49 -1.00
CA LEU A 31 -8.94 -1.94 -0.82
C LEU A 31 -8.70 -2.62 -2.16
N VAL A 32 -7.65 -3.43 -2.24
CA VAL A 32 -7.29 -4.18 -3.43
C VAL A 32 -7.65 -5.64 -3.20
N PRO A 33 -8.64 -6.19 -3.95
CA PRO A 33 -8.96 -7.61 -3.89
C PRO A 33 -7.71 -8.43 -4.21
N GLY A 34 -7.48 -9.49 -3.43
CA GLY A 34 -6.46 -10.46 -3.76
C GLY A 34 -6.97 -11.51 -4.75
N PHE A 35 -6.34 -12.68 -4.76
CA PHE A 35 -6.67 -13.75 -5.69
C PHE A 35 -7.80 -14.63 -5.13
N VAL A 36 -8.69 -15.07 -6.01
CA VAL A 36 -9.73 -16.04 -5.66
C VAL A 36 -9.24 -17.44 -6.02
N PHE A 37 -9.17 -18.33 -5.03
CA PHE A 37 -8.90 -19.76 -5.20
C PHE A 37 -10.14 -20.58 -4.84
N GLU A 38 -10.17 -21.87 -5.18
CA GLU A 38 -11.33 -22.75 -4.92
C GLU A 38 -11.70 -22.79 -3.42
N ASP A 39 -10.70 -22.76 -2.54
CA ASP A 39 -10.87 -22.81 -1.08
C ASP A 39 -10.65 -21.45 -0.39
N GLU A 40 -10.59 -20.35 -1.14
CA GLU A 40 -10.34 -19.02 -0.56
C GLU A 40 -11.60 -18.48 0.11
N ALA A 41 -11.47 -18.13 1.39
CA ALA A 41 -12.56 -17.51 2.15
C ALA A 41 -12.73 -16.03 1.76
N MET A 42 -13.97 -15.55 1.87
CA MET A 42 -14.29 -14.14 1.69
C MET A 42 -14.37 -13.47 3.06
N LEU A 43 -13.93 -12.21 3.11
CA LEU A 43 -14.05 -11.34 4.27
C LEU A 43 -15.51 -11.20 4.69
N LYS A 44 -15.73 -11.28 6.01
CA LYS A 44 -17.02 -11.14 6.68
C LYS A 44 -16.99 -9.99 7.65
N GLU A 45 -18.18 -9.65 8.17
CA GLU A 45 -18.31 -8.62 9.17
C GLU A 45 -17.53 -8.97 10.45
N GLY A 46 -16.71 -8.02 10.90
CA GLY A 46 -15.84 -8.20 12.07
C GLY A 46 -14.45 -8.75 11.75
N ASP A 47 -14.21 -9.20 10.52
CA ASP A 47 -12.89 -9.69 10.12
C ASP A 47 -11.85 -8.56 10.04
N ARG A 48 -10.59 -8.97 10.06
CA ARG A 48 -9.44 -8.10 9.97
C ARG A 48 -8.70 -8.35 8.65
N ILE A 49 -8.32 -7.26 7.99
CA ILE A 49 -7.40 -7.31 6.85
C ILE A 49 -5.97 -7.40 7.39
N GLU A 50 -5.26 -8.46 7.04
CA GLU A 50 -3.89 -8.71 7.51
C GLU A 50 -2.84 -7.98 6.67
N ASP A 51 -2.98 -7.96 5.34
CA ASP A 51 -2.06 -7.22 4.46
C ASP A 51 -2.44 -5.73 4.43
N THR A 52 -1.69 -4.91 5.16
CA THR A 52 -1.91 -3.46 5.22
C THR A 52 -0.63 -2.70 4.88
N LYS A 53 -0.77 -1.61 4.13
CA LYS A 53 0.32 -0.70 3.76
C LYS A 53 0.07 0.69 4.29
N SER A 54 1.03 1.17 5.07
CA SER A 54 1.04 2.52 5.61
C SER A 54 1.08 3.58 4.52
N ALA A 55 0.63 4.78 4.86
CA ALA A 55 0.82 5.95 4.01
C ALA A 55 2.32 6.20 3.81
N LEU A 56 2.68 6.71 2.63
CA LEU A 56 4.03 7.18 2.37
C LEU A 56 4.31 8.43 3.20
N VAL A 57 5.50 8.50 3.78
CA VAL A 57 6.02 9.68 4.48
C VAL A 57 6.86 10.49 3.49
N LEU A 58 6.49 11.76 3.27
CA LEU A 58 7.10 12.59 2.24
C LEU A 58 8.60 12.79 2.47
N GLU A 59 8.99 12.96 3.73
CA GLU A 59 10.36 13.15 4.17
C GLU A 59 11.24 11.94 3.80
N ASP A 60 10.73 10.72 3.98
CA ASP A 60 11.42 9.49 3.62
C ASP A 60 11.63 9.40 2.10
N LEU A 61 10.63 9.80 1.31
CA LEU A 61 10.72 9.84 -0.15
C LEU A 61 11.76 10.87 -0.62
N ILE A 62 11.75 12.08 -0.05
CA ILE A 62 12.73 13.12 -0.36
C ILE A 62 14.14 12.60 -0.02
N GLY A 63 14.32 11.99 1.15
CA GLY A 63 15.58 11.37 1.53
C GLY A 63 16.06 10.33 0.51
N GLN A 64 15.19 9.40 0.13
CA GLN A 64 15.51 8.36 -0.86
C GLN A 64 15.90 8.96 -2.22
N VAL A 65 15.19 9.99 -2.69
CA VAL A 65 15.53 10.70 -3.93
C VAL A 65 16.91 11.35 -3.84
N LEU A 66 17.18 12.10 -2.76
CA LEU A 66 18.48 12.75 -2.55
C LEU A 66 19.64 11.75 -2.53
N TYR A 67 19.48 10.60 -1.86
CA TYR A 67 20.49 9.53 -1.86
C TYR A 67 20.66 8.90 -3.25
N SER A 68 19.57 8.66 -3.98
CA SER A 68 19.62 8.04 -5.31
C SER A 68 20.30 8.93 -6.36
N VAL A 69 20.13 10.25 -6.26
CA VAL A 69 20.72 11.24 -7.17
C VAL A 69 22.16 11.60 -6.75
N GLY A 70 22.45 11.68 -5.45
CA GLY A 70 23.77 12.03 -4.92
C GLY A 70 24.77 10.87 -4.83
N GLY A 71 24.33 9.61 -4.88
CA GLY A 71 25.19 8.43 -4.75
C GLY A 71 26.02 8.06 -5.98
N GLY A 72 25.91 8.82 -7.07
CA GLY A 72 26.59 8.54 -8.35
C GLY A 72 28.02 9.07 -8.48
N SER A 73 28.55 9.82 -7.50
CA SER A 73 29.84 10.52 -7.65
C SER A 73 31.01 10.03 -6.80
N ASP A 74 30.85 9.00 -5.96
CA ASP A 74 31.91 8.54 -5.03
C ASP A 74 32.14 7.01 -5.04
N LYS A 75 32.23 6.40 -6.23
CA LYS A 75 32.68 5.00 -6.40
C LYS A 75 33.73 4.77 -7.49
N GLU A 76 34.60 5.76 -7.73
CA GLU A 76 35.85 5.55 -8.47
C GLU A 76 37.02 6.21 -7.75
N LYS A 77 37.52 5.55 -6.70
CA LYS A 77 38.93 5.59 -6.27
C LYS A 77 39.13 4.71 -5.03
N LYS A 78 39.32 3.41 -5.23
CA LYS A 78 40.23 2.60 -4.41
C LYS A 78 40.81 1.48 -5.28
N GLU A 79 42.12 1.64 -5.50
CA GLU A 79 43.16 0.68 -5.91
C GLU A 79 43.15 0.11 -7.33
#